data_AF-A0A5Y3VEF4-F1
#
_entry.id   AF-A0A5Y3VEF4-F1
#
_cell.length_a   1.000
_cell.length_b   1.000
_cell.length_c   1.000
_cell.angle_alpha   90.00
_cell.angle_beta   90.00
_cell.angle_gamma   90.00
#
_symmetry.space_group_name_H-M   'P 1'
#
loop_
_entity.id
_entity.type
_entity.pdbx_description
1 polymer ?
#
loop_
_entity_poly.entity_id
_entity_poly.type
_entity_poly.pdbx_seq_one_letter_code
_entity_poly.pdbx_strand_id
1 'polypeptide(L)'
;MNINDFAKFENYEGTISDGTFEDVFYMDYVEDIELTEENEKYIEWLSYFFVAEMQDVLDEISELDMLEQISVFDFWFKIIQSRDEVEALARTIIYYKSGMPV
;
A
#
# COMPACT_ATOMS: atom_id res chain seq x y z
N MET A 1 -4.47 -8.05 12.67
CA MET A 1 -3.22 -8.64 12.10
C MET A 1 -2.02 -8.29 12.98
N ASN A 2 -0.92 -9.05 13.02
CA ASN A 2 0.32 -8.59 13.70
C ASN A 2 1.38 -8.12 12.69
N ILE A 3 2.40 -7.38 13.13
CA ILE A 3 3.48 -6.87 12.25
C ILE A 3 4.19 -7.98 11.46
N ASN A 4 4.30 -9.19 12.02
CA ASN A 4 4.90 -10.34 11.35
C ASN A 4 4.03 -10.90 10.22
N ASP A 5 2.73 -10.60 10.19
CA ASP A 5 1.86 -10.97 9.08
C ASP A 5 2.02 -9.99 7.91
N PHE A 6 2.27 -8.71 8.19
CA PHE A 6 2.61 -7.71 7.18
C PHE A 6 4.00 -7.96 6.56
N ALA A 7 4.96 -8.44 7.36
CA ALA A 7 6.30 -8.80 6.90
C ALA A 7 6.33 -10.01 5.95
N LYS A 8 5.28 -10.84 5.91
CA LYS A 8 5.20 -12.03 5.04
C LYS A 8 4.95 -11.72 3.57
N PHE A 9 4.45 -10.54 3.26
CA PHE A 9 4.34 -10.10 1.87
C PHE A 9 5.76 -9.81 1.39
N GLU A 10 6.27 -10.65 0.46
CA GLU A 10 7.68 -10.93 0.16
C GLU A 10 8.63 -9.73 -0.01
N ASN A 11 8.10 -8.51 -0.11
CA ASN A 11 8.84 -7.27 -0.30
C ASN A 11 9.03 -6.41 0.96
N TYR A 12 8.46 -6.80 2.11
CA TYR A 12 8.69 -6.12 3.40
C TYR A 12 9.96 -6.60 4.11
N GLU A 13 10.34 -7.88 3.98
CA GLU A 13 11.56 -8.43 4.61
C GLU A 13 12.83 -7.84 3.98
N GLY A 14 13.31 -6.72 4.55
CA GLY A 14 14.60 -6.10 4.21
C GLY A 14 14.54 -4.63 3.84
N THR A 15 13.36 -4.11 3.49
CA THR A 15 13.17 -2.72 3.04
C THR A 15 12.72 -1.80 4.17
N ILE A 16 11.91 -2.30 5.10
CA ILE A 16 11.37 -1.52 6.22
C ILE A 16 11.81 -2.18 7.53
N SER A 17 12.55 -1.44 8.36
CA SER A 17 12.88 -1.90 9.72
C SER A 17 11.66 -1.79 10.64
N ASP A 18 11.58 -2.57 11.72
CA ASP A 18 10.45 -2.52 12.68
C ASP A 18 10.13 -1.08 13.14
N GLY A 19 11.15 -0.26 13.38
CA GLY A 19 10.96 1.16 13.74
C GLY A 19 10.43 2.03 12.60
N THR A 20 10.82 1.73 11.35
CA THR A 20 10.31 2.42 10.15
C THR A 20 8.87 2.02 9.87
N PHE A 21 8.46 0.80 10.21
CA PHE A 21 7.09 0.33 10.01
C PHE A 21 6.10 1.13 10.88
N GLU A 22 6.40 1.28 12.17
CA GLU A 22 5.57 2.08 13.11
C GLU A 22 5.52 3.58 12.74
N ASP A 23 6.58 4.11 12.13
CA ASP A 23 6.61 5.50 11.64
C ASP A 23 5.77 5.69 10.36
N VAL A 24 5.61 4.63 9.56
CA VAL A 24 4.89 4.65 8.28
C VAL A 24 3.41 4.32 8.44
N PHE A 25 3.03 3.42 9.35
CA PHE A 25 1.66 2.91 9.47
C PHE A 25 0.98 3.31 10.78
N TYR A 26 -0.33 3.55 10.72
CA TYR A 26 -1.16 3.64 11.91
C TYR A 26 -1.40 2.24 12.49
N MET A 27 -0.58 1.86 13.48
CA MET A 27 -0.62 0.52 14.07
C MET A 27 -2.00 0.14 14.63
N ASP A 28 -2.72 1.08 15.25
CA ASP A 28 -4.10 0.86 15.72
C ASP A 28 -5.02 0.34 14.60
N TYR A 29 -4.87 0.88 13.38
CA TYR A 29 -5.64 0.41 12.24
C TYR A 29 -5.11 -0.91 11.69
N VAL A 30 -3.79 -1.09 11.61
CA VAL A 30 -3.17 -2.32 11.09
C VAL A 30 -3.53 -3.52 11.96
N GLU A 31 -3.53 -3.35 13.28
CA GLU A 31 -3.89 -4.40 14.23
C GLU A 31 -5.36 -4.82 14.10
N ASP A 32 -6.25 -3.88 13.80
CA ASP A 32 -7.68 -4.08 13.64
C ASP A 32 -8.10 -4.63 12.25
N ILE A 33 -7.19 -4.75 11.28
CA ILE A 33 -7.49 -5.32 9.96
C ILE A 33 -7.78 -6.82 10.07
N GLU A 34 -8.96 -7.23 9.60
CA GLU A 34 -9.31 -8.63 9.33
C GLU A 34 -8.57 -9.12 8.08
N LEU A 35 -7.88 -10.25 8.19
CA LEU A 35 -7.15 -10.89 7.08
C LEU A 35 -8.10 -11.67 6.17
N THR A 36 -8.89 -10.95 5.39
CA THR A 36 -9.66 -11.51 4.27
C THR A 36 -8.79 -11.61 3.04
N GLU A 37 -9.13 -12.48 2.07
CA GLU A 37 -8.40 -12.58 0.79
C GLU A 37 -8.28 -11.21 0.07
N GLU A 38 -9.32 -10.36 0.21
CA GLU A 38 -9.31 -9.00 -0.33
C GLU A 38 -8.29 -8.09 0.37
N ASN A 39 -8.31 -8.03 1.69
CA ASN A 39 -7.40 -7.17 2.45
C ASN A 39 -5.95 -7.63 2.31
N GLU A 40 -5.71 -8.95 2.31
CA GLU A 40 -4.39 -9.51 2.04
C GLU A 40 -3.86 -9.06 0.68
N LYS A 41 -4.70 -9.07 -0.36
CA LYS A 41 -4.32 -8.57 -1.69
C LYS A 41 -4.01 -7.07 -1.68
N TYR A 42 -4.79 -6.26 -0.97
CA TYR A 42 -4.54 -4.82 -0.88
C TYR A 42 -3.22 -4.52 -0.15
N ILE A 43 -2.87 -5.31 0.88
CA ILE A 43 -1.61 -5.20 1.60
C ILE A 43 -0.44 -5.65 0.71
N GLU A 44 -0.60 -6.76 0.00
CA GLU A 44 0.38 -7.27 -0.95
C GLU A 44 0.70 -6.20 -2.00
N TRP A 45 -0.31 -5.65 -2.66
CA TRP A 45 -0.15 -4.57 -3.63
C TRP A 45 0.54 -3.33 -3.04
N LEU A 46 0.22 -2.97 -1.80
CA LEU A 46 0.90 -1.87 -1.12
C LEU A 46 2.38 -2.16 -0.87
N SER A 47 2.77 -3.43 -0.64
CA SER A 47 4.18 -3.78 -0.39
C SER A 47 5.10 -3.41 -1.57
N TYR A 48 4.60 -3.53 -2.80
CA TYR A 48 5.37 -3.19 -4.01
C TYR A 48 5.69 -1.71 -4.15
N PHE A 49 4.92 -0.85 -3.46
CA PHE A 49 5.21 0.58 -3.40
C PHE A 49 6.57 0.84 -2.75
N PHE A 50 6.90 0.11 -1.69
CA PHE A 50 8.12 0.33 -0.89
C PHE A 50 9.39 -0.20 -1.56
N VAL A 51 9.26 -1.17 -2.47
CA VAL A 51 10.39 -1.67 -3.28
C VAL A 51 10.46 -1.02 -4.67
N ALA A 52 9.63 0.00 -4.93
CA ALA A 52 9.54 0.71 -6.21
C ALA A 52 9.18 -0.18 -7.42
N GLU A 53 8.43 -1.27 -7.19
CA GLU A 53 7.91 -2.19 -8.21
C GLU A 53 6.41 -1.99 -8.44
N MET A 54 5.95 -0.74 -8.35
CA MET A 54 4.52 -0.41 -8.32
C MET A 54 3.83 -0.47 -9.70
N GLN A 55 4.58 -0.59 -10.79
CA GLN A 55 4.02 -0.47 -12.14
C GLN A 55 3.02 -1.59 -12.45
N ASP A 56 3.41 -2.85 -12.25
CA ASP A 56 2.55 -4.01 -12.55
C ASP A 56 1.30 -4.00 -11.66
N VAL A 57 1.44 -3.58 -10.41
CA VAL A 57 0.31 -3.42 -9.48
C VAL A 57 -0.67 -2.34 -9.95
N LEU A 58 -0.18 -1.21 -10.45
CA LEU A 58 -1.05 -0.16 -10.97
C LEU A 58 -1.74 -0.59 -12.25
N ASP A 59 -1.09 -1.38 -13.09
CA ASP A 59 -1.71 -2.02 -14.25
C ASP A 59 -2.85 -2.94 -13.82
N GLU A 60 -2.64 -3.82 -12.82
CA GLU A 60 -3.71 -4.66 -12.26
C GLU A 60 -4.88 -3.85 -11.67
N ILE A 61 -4.58 -2.81 -10.89
CA ILE A 61 -5.61 -1.94 -10.31
C ILE A 61 -6.38 -1.19 -11.40
N SER A 62 -5.73 -0.83 -12.52
CA SER A 62 -6.37 -0.13 -13.62
C SER A 62 -7.46 -0.94 -14.32
N GLU A 63 -7.35 -2.28 -14.26
CA GLU A 63 -8.32 -3.22 -14.84
C GLU A 63 -9.58 -3.40 -13.98
N LEU A 64 -9.51 -3.03 -12.69
CA LEU A 64 -10.63 -3.06 -11.76
C LEU A 64 -11.68 -2.01 -12.10
N ASP A 65 -12.92 -2.22 -11.62
CA ASP A 65 -13.95 -1.20 -11.72
C ASP A 65 -13.65 0.01 -10.82
N MET A 66 -14.33 1.13 -11.08
CA MET A 66 -14.06 2.39 -10.39
C MET A 66 -14.29 2.31 -8.87
N LEU A 67 -15.26 1.53 -8.41
CA LEU A 67 -15.54 1.37 -6.98
C LEU A 67 -14.46 0.51 -6.32
N GLU A 68 -14.03 -0.56 -7.00
CA GLU A 68 -12.93 -1.42 -6.55
C GLU A 68 -11.61 -0.63 -6.45
N GLN A 69 -11.30 0.21 -7.45
CA GLN A 69 -10.14 1.10 -7.40
C GLN A 69 -10.19 2.05 -6.20
N ILE A 70 -11.37 2.63 -5.92
CA ILE A 70 -11.54 3.51 -4.76
C ILE A 70 -11.29 2.74 -3.46
N SER A 71 -11.82 1.52 -3.33
CA SER A 71 -11.61 0.68 -2.15
C SER A 71 -10.13 0.41 -1.87
N VAL A 72 -9.33 0.11 -2.91
CA VAL A 72 -7.88 -0.10 -2.77
C VAL A 72 -7.19 1.16 -2.23
N PHE A 73 -7.43 2.31 -2.86
CA PHE A 73 -6.78 3.56 -2.46
C PHE A 73 -7.25 4.05 -1.08
N ASP A 74 -8.53 3.95 -0.76
CA ASP A 74 -9.07 4.30 0.56
C ASP A 74 -8.47 3.41 1.65
N PHE A 75 -8.28 2.12 1.36
CA PHE A 75 -7.61 1.20 2.28
C PHE A 75 -6.16 1.64 2.56
N TRP A 76 -5.38 1.96 1.52
CA TRP A 76 -4.00 2.44 1.69
C TRP A 76 -3.93 3.77 2.46
N PHE A 77 -4.75 4.75 2.08
CA PHE A 77 -4.76 6.06 2.75
C PHE A 77 -5.21 5.99 4.21
N LYS A 78 -6.02 4.99 4.57
CA LYS A 78 -6.46 4.79 5.96
C LYS A 78 -5.34 4.28 6.85
N ILE A 79 -4.44 3.45 6.33
CA ILE A 79 -3.44 2.74 7.15
C ILE A 79 -2.07 3.43 7.15
N ILE A 80 -1.77 4.27 6.15
CA ILE A 80 -0.50 5.01 6.08
C ILE A 80 -0.58 6.28 6.94
N GLN A 81 0.31 6.39 7.91
CA GLN A 81 0.51 7.55 8.76
C GLN A 81 1.53 8.53 8.18
N SER A 82 2.62 8.03 7.57
CA SER A 82 3.70 8.89 7.08
C SER A 82 3.21 9.79 5.94
N ARG A 83 3.30 11.10 6.16
CA ARG A 83 2.93 12.10 5.15
C ARG A 83 3.75 11.96 3.88
N ASP A 84 5.05 11.69 4.02
CA ASP A 84 5.95 11.59 2.88
C ASP A 84 5.60 10.38 2.01
N GLU A 85 5.22 9.26 2.64
CA GLU A 85 4.76 8.05 1.93
C GLU A 85 3.41 8.27 1.25
N VAL A 86 2.46 8.94 1.92
CA VAL A 86 1.18 9.33 1.30
C VAL A 86 1.39 10.22 0.08
N GLU A 87 2.30 11.21 0.17
CA GLU A 87 2.62 12.09 -0.94
C GLU A 87 3.25 11.33 -2.11
N ALA A 88 4.22 10.46 -1.82
CA ALA A 88 4.88 9.65 -2.84
C ALA A 88 3.89 8.67 -3.51
N LEU A 89 3.00 8.03 -2.75
CA LEU A 89 1.97 7.14 -3.28
C LEU A 89 1.00 7.91 -4.18
N ALA A 90 0.51 9.07 -3.73
CA ALA A 90 -0.36 9.92 -4.51
C ALA A 90 0.29 10.39 -5.82
N ARG A 91 1.56 10.80 -5.79
CA ARG A 91 2.33 11.18 -6.99
C ARG A 91 2.45 10.03 -7.97
N THR A 92 2.76 8.83 -7.49
CA THR A 92 2.85 7.61 -8.30
C THR A 92 1.53 7.29 -8.99
N ILE A 93 0.41 7.36 -8.27
CA ILE A 93 -0.93 7.14 -8.83
C ILE A 93 -1.28 8.19 -9.88
N ILE A 94 -1.01 9.47 -9.61
CA ILE A 94 -1.29 10.58 -10.54
C ILE A 94 -0.42 10.44 -11.79
N TYR A 95 0.87 10.15 -11.64
CA TYR A 95 1.79 9.93 -12.75
C TYR A 95 1.27 8.80 -13.65
N TYR A 96 0.90 7.68 -13.06
CA TYR A 96 0.36 6.54 -13.78
C TYR A 96 -0.93 6.89 -14.54
N LYS A 97 -1.88 7.57 -13.89
CA LYS A 97 -3.17 7.94 -14.51
C LYS A 97 -3.07 9.03 -15.58
N SER A 98 -2.11 9.95 -15.45
CA SER A 98 -2.01 11.13 -16.32
C SER A 98 -0.89 11.07 -17.36
N GLY A 99 0.09 10.18 -17.18
CA GLY A 99 1.33 10.15 -17.94
C GLY A 99 2.22 11.39 -17.75
N MET A 100 1.89 12.27 -16.79
CA MET A 100 2.62 13.51 -16.53
C MET A 100 3.45 13.39 -15.24
N PRO A 101 4.78 13.62 -15.28
CA PRO A 101 5.60 13.66 -14.08
C PRO A 101 5.14 14.80 -13.15
N VAL A 102 5.01 14.49 -11.86
CA VAL A 102 4.49 15.39 -10.80
C VAL A 102 5.58 15.77 -9.82
#